data_AF-A0A822E7A2-F1
#
_entry.id   AF-A0A822E7A2-F1
#
_cell.length_a   1.000
_cell.length_b   1.000
_cell.length_c   1.000
_cell.angle_alpha   90.00
_cell.angle_beta   90.00
_cell.angle_gamma   90.00
#
_symmetry.space_group_name_H-M   'P 1'
#
loop_
_entity.id
_entity.type
_entity.pdbx_description
1 polymer ?
#
loop_
_entity_poly.entity_id
_entity_poly.type
_entity_poly.pdbx_seq_one_letter_code
_entity_poly.pdbx_strand_id
1 'polypeptide(L)'
;MMAMYLILNPVIVFFISLVSASVPRTDVTVSGISSGGAMATQLHIGYSKDISGCGVVAGPPYYCAGSGLTTAVCMTGPALYIFVSNLEYKVKYYASNDYIDDPSNIVGDPVYIFSGKYDKVAYPGVVKLNAELYQRLNA
;
A
#
# COMPACT_ATOMS: atom_id res chain seq x y z
N MET A 1 5.03 15.46 -56.34
CA MET A 1 5.92 14.48 -55.67
C MET A 1 5.88 14.77 -54.18
N MET A 2 5.03 14.07 -53.43
CA MET A 2 4.91 14.17 -51.96
C MET A 2 5.06 12.74 -51.43
N ALA A 3 6.19 12.47 -50.79
CA ALA A 3 6.44 11.19 -50.15
C ALA A 3 5.72 11.15 -48.80
N MET A 4 4.78 10.23 -48.67
CA MET A 4 4.11 9.92 -47.41
C MET A 4 5.04 9.00 -46.61
N TYR A 5 5.66 9.52 -45.55
CA TYR A 5 6.50 8.73 -44.65
C TYR A 5 5.61 7.96 -43.67
N LEU A 6 5.63 6.64 -43.77
CA LEU A 6 5.04 5.72 -42.80
C LEU A 6 5.98 5.64 -41.58
N ILE A 7 5.63 6.30 -40.47
CA ILE A 7 6.37 6.14 -39.21
C ILE A 7 5.95 4.80 -38.59
N LEU A 8 6.72 3.74 -38.84
CA LEU A 8 6.63 2.48 -38.10
C LEU A 8 7.15 2.73 -36.68
N ASN A 9 6.25 2.97 -35.74
CA ASN A 9 6.59 3.06 -34.32
C ASN A 9 6.88 1.63 -33.81
N PRO A 10 8.11 1.30 -33.37
CA PRO A 10 8.39 -0.05 -32.89
C PRO A 10 7.62 -0.24 -31.58
N VAL A 11 6.58 -1.06 -31.63
CA VAL A 11 5.93 -1.56 -30.42
C VAL A 11 6.98 -2.41 -29.70
N ILE A 12 7.56 -1.87 -28.63
CA ILE A 12 8.42 -2.64 -27.74
C ILE A 12 7.52 -3.65 -27.02
N VAL A 13 7.52 -4.89 -27.50
CA VAL A 13 6.84 -6.01 -26.85
C VAL A 13 7.73 -6.48 -25.71
N PHE A 14 7.40 -6.10 -24.48
CA PHE A 14 7.99 -6.71 -23.30
C PHE A 14 7.39 -8.12 -23.12
N PHE A 15 8.18 -9.15 -23.42
CA PHE A 15 7.85 -10.52 -23.01
C PHE A 15 8.12 -10.65 -21.51
N ILE A 16 7.10 -10.41 -20.69
CA ILE A 16 7.15 -10.69 -19.26
C ILE A 16 6.84 -12.18 -19.10
N SER A 17 7.86 -13.00 -18.90
CA SER A 17 7.68 -14.38 -18.45
C SER A 17 7.28 -14.36 -16.97
N LEU A 18 6.01 -14.63 -16.69
CA LEU A 18 5.54 -14.83 -15.32
C LEU A 18 5.93 -16.24 -14.87
N VAL A 19 6.80 -16.34 -13.87
CA VAL A 19 7.06 -17.60 -13.19
C VAL A 19 5.93 -17.84 -12.19
N SER A 20 5.10 -18.84 -12.45
CA SER A 20 4.11 -19.32 -11.47
C SER A 20 4.82 -20.23 -10.47
N ALA A 21 4.99 -19.76 -9.25
CA ALA A 21 5.45 -20.57 -8.13
C ALA A 21 4.28 -20.80 -7.16
N SER A 22 4.01 -22.05 -6.80
CA SER A 22 3.10 -22.37 -5.71
C SER A 22 3.87 -22.22 -4.40
N VAL A 23 3.77 -21.05 -3.77
CA VAL A 23 4.36 -20.77 -2.45
C VAL A 23 3.26 -20.70 -1.38
N PRO A 24 3.48 -21.26 -0.18
CA PRO A 24 2.61 -21.04 0.97
C PRO A 24 2.51 -19.54 1.29
N ARG A 25 1.35 -19.09 1.79
CA ARG A 25 1.14 -17.72 2.26
C ARG A 25 2.26 -17.24 3.19
N THR A 26 2.71 -18.11 4.10
CA THR A 26 3.75 -17.80 5.12
C THR A 26 5.09 -17.35 4.55
N ASP A 27 5.32 -17.59 3.25
CA ASP A 27 6.59 -17.31 2.59
C ASP A 27 6.56 -16.02 1.77
N VAL A 28 5.40 -15.33 1.73
CA VAL A 28 5.19 -14.14 0.91
C VAL A 28 5.00 -12.92 1.81
N THR A 29 5.99 -12.04 1.82
CA THR A 29 5.89 -10.74 2.48
C THR A 29 6.06 -9.61 1.48
N VAL A 30 5.51 -8.45 1.79
CA VAL A 30 5.64 -7.25 0.94
C VAL A 30 6.32 -6.13 1.70
N SER A 31 7.16 -5.37 1.02
CA SER A 31 7.69 -4.13 1.61
C SER A 31 7.86 -3.05 0.55
N GLY A 32 7.97 -1.81 1.00
CA GLY A 32 8.26 -0.70 0.10
C GLY A 32 8.54 0.61 0.81
N ILE A 33 9.02 1.57 0.01
CA ILE A 33 9.37 2.91 0.45
C ILE A 33 8.46 3.97 -0.17
N SER A 34 8.04 5.00 0.59
CA SER A 34 7.24 6.11 0.08
C SER A 34 5.92 5.63 -0.54
N SER A 35 5.65 5.91 -1.81
CA SER A 35 4.52 5.34 -2.55
C SER A 35 4.54 3.81 -2.59
N GLY A 36 5.73 3.19 -2.58
CA GLY A 36 5.88 1.75 -2.43
C GLY A 36 5.51 1.27 -1.02
N GLY A 37 5.72 2.09 0.01
CA GLY A 37 5.23 1.80 1.37
C GLY A 37 3.72 1.87 1.45
N ALA A 38 3.10 2.85 0.77
CA ALA A 38 1.65 2.88 0.59
C ALA A 38 1.15 1.61 -0.13
N MET A 39 1.80 1.22 -1.22
CA MET A 39 1.46 -0.01 -1.95
C MET A 39 1.64 -1.27 -1.11
N ALA A 40 2.68 -1.35 -0.26
CA ALA A 40 2.88 -2.48 0.63
C ALA A 40 1.68 -2.67 1.58
N THR A 41 1.17 -1.60 2.19
CA THR A 41 -0.04 -1.70 3.03
C THR A 41 -1.28 -2.07 2.23
N GLN A 42 -1.43 -1.55 1.01
CA GLN A 42 -2.56 -1.88 0.13
C GLN A 42 -2.55 -3.34 -0.29
N LEU A 43 -1.39 -3.89 -0.60
CA LEU A 43 -1.24 -5.31 -0.92
C LEU A 43 -1.49 -6.18 0.31
N HIS A 44 -0.84 -5.87 1.44
CA HIS A 44 -0.97 -6.66 2.65
C HIS A 44 -2.41 -6.75 3.16
N ILE A 45 -3.15 -5.64 3.16
CA ILE A 45 -4.55 -5.62 3.59
C ILE A 45 -5.48 -6.15 2.48
N GLY A 46 -5.21 -5.79 1.23
CA GLY A 46 -6.06 -6.12 0.08
C GLY A 46 -6.07 -7.61 -0.29
N TYR A 47 -4.88 -8.22 -0.22
CA TYR A 47 -4.59 -9.59 -0.63
C TYR A 47 -4.05 -10.41 0.56
N SER A 48 -4.64 -10.20 1.73
CA SER A 48 -4.17 -10.78 2.99
C SER A 48 -4.22 -12.30 3.02
N LYS A 49 -4.96 -12.97 2.12
CA LYS A 49 -4.90 -14.44 1.96
C LYS A 49 -3.57 -14.93 1.37
N ASP A 50 -2.89 -14.08 0.61
CA ASP A 50 -1.67 -14.43 -0.13
C ASP A 50 -0.40 -13.85 0.51
N ILE A 51 -0.52 -12.78 1.31
CA ILE A 51 0.61 -12.04 1.88
C ILE A 51 0.57 -12.13 3.41
N SER A 52 1.67 -12.56 4.04
CA SER A 52 1.79 -12.81 5.49
C SER A 52 2.72 -11.84 6.22
N GLY A 53 2.79 -10.58 5.79
CA GLY A 53 3.62 -9.58 6.47
C GLY A 53 3.92 -8.36 5.61
N CYS A 54 4.23 -7.24 6.29
CA CYS A 54 4.38 -5.95 5.64
C CYS A 54 5.52 -5.11 6.22
N GLY A 55 6.38 -4.59 5.34
CA GLY A 55 7.39 -3.58 5.65
C GLY A 55 7.05 -2.22 5.06
N VAL A 56 6.81 -1.22 5.91
CA VAL A 56 6.47 0.16 5.50
C VAL A 56 7.62 1.09 5.84
N VAL A 57 8.32 1.59 4.83
CA VAL A 57 9.39 2.58 4.98
C VAL A 57 8.89 3.92 4.47
N ALA A 58 8.77 4.93 5.34
CA ALA A 58 8.40 6.28 4.94
C ALA A 58 7.10 6.36 4.08
N GLY A 59 6.12 5.47 4.33
CA GLY A 59 4.86 5.40 3.58
C GLY A 59 3.63 5.77 4.44
N PRO A 60 2.57 6.33 3.83
CA PRO A 60 1.32 6.60 4.52
C PRO A 60 0.53 5.33 4.83
N PRO A 61 -0.46 5.41 5.76
CA PRO A 61 -1.38 4.31 6.01
C PRO A 61 -2.30 4.01 4.83
N TYR A 62 -2.83 2.78 4.82
CA TYR A 62 -3.80 2.30 3.83
C TYR A 62 -4.92 3.30 3.58
N TYR A 63 -5.25 3.49 2.29
CA TYR A 63 -6.36 4.33 1.85
C TYR A 63 -6.31 5.81 2.28
N CYS A 64 -5.16 6.32 2.76
CA CYS A 64 -5.06 7.69 3.25
C CYS A 64 -5.61 8.72 2.25
N ALA A 65 -5.12 8.73 1.01
CA ALA A 65 -5.60 9.67 -0.02
C ALA A 65 -6.96 9.26 -0.64
N GLY A 66 -7.39 8.02 -0.43
CA GLY A 66 -8.72 7.55 -0.84
C GLY A 66 -9.85 8.06 0.07
N SER A 67 -9.51 8.52 1.28
CA SER A 67 -10.47 9.02 2.27
C SER A 67 -11.03 10.43 1.98
N GLY A 68 -10.78 10.99 0.79
CA GLY A 68 -11.10 12.38 0.45
C GLY A 68 -10.00 13.38 0.82
N LEU A 69 -8.87 12.89 1.32
CA LEU A 69 -7.66 13.70 1.59
C LEU A 69 -6.78 13.77 0.33
N THR A 70 -6.01 14.84 0.22
CA THR A 70 -5.01 14.95 -0.85
C THR A 70 -3.77 14.13 -0.51
N THR A 71 -3.02 13.70 -1.52
CA THR A 71 -1.71 13.07 -1.35
C THR A 71 -0.76 13.96 -0.52
N ALA A 72 -0.88 15.30 -0.65
CA ALA A 72 -0.09 16.22 0.16
C ALA A 72 -0.39 16.07 1.67
N VAL A 73 -1.65 15.91 2.06
CA VAL A 73 -2.00 15.65 3.48
C VAL A 73 -1.39 14.33 3.96
N CYS A 74 -1.45 13.30 3.13
CA CYS A 74 -0.89 11.97 3.43
C CYS A 74 0.63 11.88 3.40
N MET A 75 1.33 12.92 2.93
CA MET A 75 2.79 12.91 2.83
C MET A 75 3.39 13.94 3.78
N THR A 76 2.99 15.20 3.64
CA THR A 76 3.58 16.34 4.36
C THR A 76 2.58 17.09 5.25
N GLY A 77 1.32 16.64 5.29
CA GLY A 77 0.29 17.27 6.10
C GLY A 77 0.41 16.98 7.59
N PRO A 78 -0.29 17.76 8.44
CA PRO A 78 -0.47 17.42 9.84
C PRO A 78 -1.16 16.05 10.00
N ALA A 79 -0.54 15.15 10.75
CA ALA A 79 -1.11 13.82 11.03
C ALA A 79 -2.50 13.89 11.69
N LEU A 80 -2.80 15.00 12.39
CA LEU A 80 -4.09 15.24 13.05
C LEU A 80 -5.30 15.29 12.09
N TYR A 81 -5.08 15.48 10.79
CA TYR A 81 -6.15 15.44 9.78
C TYR A 81 -6.46 14.03 9.28
N ILE A 82 -5.65 13.03 9.64
CA ILE A 82 -5.82 11.65 9.20
C ILE A 82 -6.44 10.86 10.35
N PHE A 83 -7.76 10.67 10.28
CA PHE A 83 -8.50 9.90 11.28
C PHE A 83 -8.37 8.40 10.99
N VAL A 84 -7.57 7.69 11.79
CA VAL A 84 -7.33 6.25 11.60
C VAL A 84 -8.62 5.44 11.72
N SER A 85 -9.60 5.89 12.52
CA SER A 85 -10.94 5.28 12.59
C SER A 85 -11.66 5.26 11.23
N ASN A 86 -11.46 6.28 10.39
CA ASN A 86 -12.06 6.30 9.05
C ASN A 86 -11.36 5.30 8.11
N LEU A 87 -10.05 5.10 8.27
CA LEU A 87 -9.29 4.12 7.51
C LEU A 87 -9.69 2.69 7.93
N GLU A 88 -9.80 2.44 9.23
CA GLU A 88 -10.30 1.18 9.80
C GLU A 88 -11.72 0.86 9.30
N TYR A 89 -12.62 1.85 9.33
CA TYR A 89 -13.96 1.71 8.77
C TYR A 89 -13.91 1.34 7.28
N LYS A 90 -13.03 1.96 6.50
CA LYS A 90 -12.90 1.67 5.06
C LYS A 90 -12.38 0.26 4.79
N VAL A 91 -11.43 -0.23 5.58
CA VAL A 91 -10.99 -1.64 5.52
C VAL A 91 -12.18 -2.57 5.77
N LYS A 92 -12.91 -2.37 6.88
CA LYS A 92 -14.09 -3.19 7.22
C LYS A 92 -15.19 -3.12 6.16
N TYR A 93 -15.45 -1.93 5.62
CA TYR A 93 -16.43 -1.72 4.56
C TYR A 93 -16.02 -2.47 3.28
N TYR A 94 -14.78 -2.34 2.82
CA TYR A 94 -14.30 -3.04 1.62
C TYR A 94 -14.27 -4.55 1.79
N ALA A 95 -13.90 -5.06 2.97
CA ALA A 95 -13.98 -6.48 3.27
C ALA A 95 -15.43 -6.99 3.22
N SER A 96 -16.39 -6.25 3.82
CA SER A 96 -17.82 -6.64 3.79
C SER A 96 -18.47 -6.61 2.40
N ASN A 97 -17.81 -5.99 1.41
CA ASN A 97 -18.25 -5.94 0.02
C ASN A 97 -17.38 -6.81 -0.91
N ASP A 98 -16.53 -7.68 -0.34
CA ASP A 98 -15.62 -8.57 -1.08
C ASP A 98 -14.66 -7.84 -2.04
N TYR A 99 -14.33 -6.57 -1.76
CA TYR A 99 -13.35 -5.80 -2.55
C TYR A 99 -11.91 -6.03 -2.10
N ILE A 100 -11.73 -6.50 -0.86
CA ILE A 100 -10.46 -6.94 -0.28
C ILE A 100 -10.71 -8.22 0.52
N ASP A 101 -9.63 -8.92 0.86
CA ASP A 101 -9.70 -10.08 1.75
C ASP A 101 -10.13 -9.73 3.18
N ASP A 102 -10.58 -10.75 3.92
CA ASP A 102 -10.97 -10.62 5.33
C ASP A 102 -9.78 -10.14 6.18
N PRO A 103 -9.91 -9.04 6.95
CA PRO A 103 -8.85 -8.53 7.82
C PRO A 103 -8.43 -9.49 8.93
N SER A 104 -9.22 -10.53 9.24
CA SER A 104 -8.79 -11.57 10.18
C SER A 104 -7.53 -12.32 9.73
N ASN A 105 -7.21 -12.32 8.43
CA ASN A 105 -6.01 -12.97 7.91
C ASN A 105 -4.72 -12.27 8.34
N ILE A 106 -4.75 -10.95 8.62
CA ILE A 106 -3.55 -10.20 9.02
C ILE A 106 -3.28 -10.23 10.54
N VAL A 107 -4.15 -10.88 11.32
CA VAL A 107 -3.99 -10.98 12.78
C VAL A 107 -2.72 -11.77 13.10
N GLY A 108 -1.75 -11.13 13.75
CA GLY A 108 -0.46 -11.73 14.12
C GLY A 108 0.58 -11.73 13.00
N ASP A 109 0.31 -11.13 11.84
CA ASP A 109 1.32 -10.98 10.80
C ASP A 109 2.43 -10.00 11.23
N PRO A 110 3.70 -10.27 10.92
CA PRO A 110 4.78 -9.34 11.21
C PRO A 110 4.65 -8.05 10.39
N VAL A 111 4.58 -6.92 11.09
CA VAL A 111 4.55 -5.58 10.49
C VAL A 111 5.75 -4.76 10.96
N TYR A 112 6.59 -4.35 10.02
CA TYR A 112 7.72 -3.45 10.24
C TYR A 112 7.39 -2.04 9.75
N ILE A 113 7.56 -1.03 10.61
CA ILE A 113 7.31 0.38 10.27
C ILE A 113 8.56 1.19 10.56
N PHE A 114 9.04 1.93 9.57
CA PHE A 114 10.20 2.80 9.69
C PHE A 114 9.94 4.20 9.13
N SER A 115 10.43 5.21 9.85
CA SER A 115 10.45 6.59 9.38
C SER A 115 11.72 7.30 9.87
N GLY A 116 12.31 8.14 9.02
CA GLY A 116 13.47 8.94 9.37
C GLY A 116 13.08 10.15 10.24
N LYS A 117 13.80 10.41 11.33
CA LYS A 117 13.51 11.52 12.27
C LYS A 117 13.36 12.90 11.59
N TYR A 118 14.06 13.13 10.49
CA TYR A 118 14.09 14.40 9.76
C TYR A 118 13.51 14.31 8.34
N ASP A 119 12.70 13.30 8.05
CA ASP A 119 12.04 13.17 6.75
C ASP A 119 11.06 14.34 6.53
N LYS A 120 11.27 15.07 5.44
CA LYS A 120 10.46 16.23 5.04
C LYS A 120 9.52 15.93 3.85
N VAL A 121 9.53 14.70 3.34
CA VAL A 121 8.71 14.26 2.21
C VAL A 121 7.59 13.35 2.70
N ALA A 122 7.90 12.39 3.56
CA ALA A 122 6.93 11.55 4.26
C ALA A 122 7.06 11.78 5.76
N TYR A 123 6.29 12.75 6.26
CA TYR A 123 6.40 13.25 7.62
C TYR A 123 6.25 12.11 8.64
N PRO A 124 7.14 12.01 9.64
CA PRO A 124 7.11 10.90 10.59
C PRO A 124 5.80 10.78 11.36
N GLY A 125 5.10 11.90 11.57
CA GLY A 125 3.77 11.90 12.18
C GLY A 125 2.76 11.08 11.36
N VAL A 126 2.81 11.17 10.03
CA VAL A 126 1.90 10.41 9.16
C VAL A 126 2.31 8.94 9.10
N VAL A 127 3.60 8.65 8.96
CA VAL A 127 4.09 7.26 8.87
C VAL A 127 3.76 6.48 10.13
N LYS A 128 3.83 7.11 11.32
CA LYS A 128 3.47 6.49 12.61
C LYS A 128 2.02 6.04 12.69
N LEU A 129 1.10 6.62 11.91
CA LEU A 129 -0.32 6.21 11.90
C LEU A 129 -0.53 4.80 11.35
N ASN A 130 0.43 4.24 10.61
CA ASN A 130 0.41 2.83 10.24
C ASN A 130 0.32 1.93 11.48
N ALA A 131 1.05 2.26 12.55
CA ALA A 131 1.07 1.45 13.76
C ALA A 131 -0.31 1.46 14.44
N GLU A 132 -0.95 2.63 14.52
CA GLU A 132 -2.31 2.74 15.07
C GLU A 132 -3.32 1.96 14.21
N LEU A 133 -3.21 2.02 12.88
CA LEU A 133 -4.12 1.30 11.99
C LEU A 133 -3.99 -0.21 12.18
N TYR A 134 -2.78 -0.76 12.16
CA TYR A 134 -2.56 -2.19 12.35
C TYR A 134 -3.00 -2.66 13.75
N GLN A 135 -2.76 -1.86 14.79
CA GLN A 135 -3.28 -2.15 16.14
C GLN A 135 -4.82 -2.23 16.18
N ARG A 136 -5.52 -1.32 15.50
CA ARG A 136 -7.00 -1.33 15.42
C ARG A 136 -7.55 -2.53 14.64
N LEU A 137 -6.77 -3.08 13.72
CA LEU A 137 -7.11 -4.27 12.95
C LEU A 137 -6.74 -5.58 13.69
N ASN A 138 -6.18 -5.48 14.90
CA ASN A 138 -5.65 -6.61 15.68
C ASN A 138 -4.53 -7.38 14.95
N ALA A 139 -3.78 -6.71 14.09
CA ALA A 139 -2.57 -7.26 13.48
C ALA A 139 -1.42 -7.33 14.50
#